data_AF-A0A9C6U8H2-F1
#
_entry.id   AF-A0A9C6U8H2-F1
#
_cell.length_a   1.000
_cell.length_b   1.000
_cell.length_c   1.000
_cell.angle_alpha   90.00
_cell.angle_beta   90.00
_cell.angle_gamma   90.00
#
_symmetry.space_group_name_H-M   'P 1'
#
loop_
_entity.id
_entity.type
_entity.pdbx_description
1 polymer ?
#
loop_
_entity_poly.entity_id
_entity_poly.type
_entity_poly.pdbx_seq_one_letter_code
_entity_poly.pdbx_strand_id
1 'polypeptide(L)'
;MYHQVRHLAVLIKAVGGWPIREEAGGGYAAVPLRSWPAFRCLFIVMLLVSMACAALHRTINEYADVEFVERVTGIFHVLIEISILVVPVFHWRAAHNLASYFNDWRHFEVEWRELTGTPLLPILTGVRTVRVWASLCFAYAVLSIISSSFLSPDLKRNQWKTPLYMAVLLHTVSMAALWSLLNCQVIRVCRALRLHLQHELKSRTALDVERVKHYCLAWLHVRDIFRSVKTSWGSVMSRWFIVVPGSALLALFISFAALINGHYRRTITTLFVSITNAAYVVLVCLSAEAAEKECWRGIRLELLNHPVHKISDRTVTEIFHFLRRIQNDDVKIHLNGNLVVNNSLPVAIIKLMVTWIVVLAQFALSRKQMNIG
;
A
#
# COMPACT_ATOMS: atom_id res chain seq x y z
N MET A 1 -5.66 -11.69 -12.99
CA MET A 1 -5.41 -10.78 -11.82
C MET A 1 -6.02 -9.37 -11.88
N TYR A 2 -5.81 -8.54 -12.92
CA TYR A 2 -6.33 -7.15 -12.96
C TYR A 2 -7.85 -7.03 -12.80
N HIS A 3 -8.62 -7.98 -13.35
CA HIS A 3 -10.08 -8.05 -13.10
C HIS A 3 -10.46 -8.02 -11.62
N GLN A 4 -9.60 -8.55 -10.73
CA GLN A 4 -9.85 -8.57 -9.30
C GLN A 4 -9.59 -7.22 -8.66
N VAL A 5 -8.55 -6.49 -9.10
CA VAL A 5 -8.21 -5.16 -8.59
C VAL A 5 -8.89 -4.02 -9.36
N ARG A 6 -9.66 -4.34 -10.41
CA ARG A 6 -10.28 -3.38 -11.34
C ARG A 6 -11.08 -2.30 -10.62
N HIS A 7 -11.86 -2.67 -9.61
CA HIS A 7 -12.69 -1.71 -8.87
C HIS A 7 -11.87 -0.69 -8.08
N LEU A 8 -10.78 -1.13 -7.43
CA LEU A 8 -9.84 -0.21 -6.77
C LEU A 8 -9.06 0.62 -7.81
N ALA A 9 -8.66 0.01 -8.92
CA ALA A 9 -7.99 0.71 -10.02
C ALA A 9 -8.88 1.82 -10.64
N VAL A 10 -10.20 1.61 -10.71
CA VAL A 10 -11.15 2.65 -11.15
C VAL A 10 -11.18 3.83 -10.19
N LEU A 11 -11.16 3.62 -8.87
CA LEU A 11 -11.09 4.70 -7.89
C LEU A 11 -9.79 5.51 -8.03
N ILE A 12 -8.67 4.82 -8.25
CA ILE A 12 -7.37 5.46 -8.47
C ILE A 12 -7.36 6.28 -9.77
N LYS A 13 -7.96 5.74 -10.83
CA LYS A 13 -8.15 6.42 -12.12
C LYS A 13 -9.07 7.63 -12.02
N ALA A 14 -10.10 7.58 -11.17
CA ALA A 14 -10.98 8.70 -10.92
C ALA A 14 -10.25 9.91 -10.30
N VAL A 15 -9.14 9.67 -9.61
CA VAL A 15 -8.23 10.70 -9.06
C VAL A 15 -7.11 11.08 -10.06
N GLY A 16 -7.17 10.59 -11.30
CA GLY A 16 -6.17 10.87 -12.33
C GLY A 16 -4.87 10.04 -12.21
N GLY A 17 -4.86 9.02 -11.34
CA GLY A 17 -3.77 8.07 -11.21
C GLY A 17 -3.85 6.93 -12.24
N TRP A 18 -2.71 6.31 -12.54
CA TRP A 18 -2.62 5.06 -13.32
C TRP A 18 -3.28 5.07 -14.71
N PRO A 19 -2.64 5.72 -15.69
CA PRO A 19 -3.06 5.63 -17.08
C PRO A 19 -2.70 4.24 -17.65
N ILE A 20 -3.47 3.19 -17.28
CA ILE A 20 -3.31 1.81 -17.78
C ILE A 20 -4.59 1.40 -18.52
N ARG A 21 -4.47 0.83 -19.71
CA ARG A 21 -5.56 0.29 -20.51
C ARG A 21 -5.44 -1.23 -20.61
N GLU A 22 -6.59 -1.89 -20.63
CA GLU A 22 -6.71 -3.30 -21.01
C GLU A 22 -6.83 -3.37 -22.54
N GLU A 23 -5.96 -4.16 -23.15
CA GLU A 23 -5.91 -4.42 -24.58
C GLU A 23 -6.91 -5.51 -24.98
N ALA A 24 -7.28 -5.56 -26.26
CA ALA A 24 -8.26 -6.53 -26.77
C ALA A 24 -7.83 -7.99 -26.57
N GLY A 25 -6.52 -8.26 -26.46
CA GLY A 25 -5.97 -9.58 -26.11
C GLY A 25 -5.92 -9.87 -24.60
N GLY A 26 -6.47 -8.99 -23.75
CA GLY A 26 -6.46 -9.06 -22.29
C GLY A 26 -5.17 -8.60 -21.62
N GLY A 27 -4.21 -8.06 -22.39
CA GLY A 27 -2.94 -7.53 -21.90
C GLY A 27 -3.12 -6.14 -21.28
N TYR A 28 -2.16 -5.70 -20.49
CA TYR A 28 -2.15 -4.37 -19.90
C TYR A 28 -1.04 -3.53 -20.50
N ALA A 29 -1.39 -2.32 -20.94
CA ALA A 29 -0.45 -1.35 -21.49
C ALA A 29 -0.67 0.02 -20.86
N ALA A 30 0.41 0.79 -20.74
CA ALA A 30 0.30 2.21 -20.42
C ALA A 30 -0.50 2.91 -21.52
N VAL A 31 -1.42 3.79 -21.12
CA VAL A 31 -2.28 4.51 -22.04
C VAL A 31 -1.41 5.47 -22.86
N PRO A 32 -1.45 5.42 -24.20
CA PRO A 32 -0.71 6.38 -25.02
C PRO A 32 -1.30 7.78 -24.82
N LEU A 33 -0.41 8.77 -24.70
CA LEU A 33 -0.74 10.18 -24.39
C LEU A 33 -1.80 10.78 -25.34
N ARG A 34 -1.89 10.29 -26.58
CA ARG A 34 -2.81 10.77 -27.62
C ARG A 34 -4.22 10.16 -27.55
N SER A 35 -4.49 9.26 -26.62
CA SER A 35 -5.80 8.61 -26.54
C SER A 35 -6.80 9.37 -25.65
N TRP A 36 -8.10 9.20 -25.93
CA TRP A 36 -9.18 9.84 -25.17
C TRP A 36 -9.14 9.58 -23.65
N PRO A 37 -8.82 8.37 -23.15
CA PRO A 37 -8.64 8.14 -21.72
C PRO A 37 -7.45 8.91 -21.12
N ALA A 38 -6.37 9.12 -21.88
CA ALA A 38 -5.23 9.92 -21.44
C ALA A 38 -5.64 11.38 -21.27
N PHE A 39 -6.38 11.93 -22.22
CA PHE A 39 -6.90 13.29 -22.16
C PHE A 39 -7.80 13.50 -20.92
N ARG A 40 -8.70 12.55 -20.63
CA ARG A 40 -9.52 12.59 -19.40
C ARG A 40 -8.68 12.59 -18.13
N CYS A 41 -7.69 11.70 -18.04
CA CYS A 41 -6.80 11.63 -16.87
C CYS A 41 -5.99 12.93 -16.73
N LEU A 42 -5.48 13.48 -17.85
CA LEU A 42 -4.74 14.72 -17.88
C LEU A 42 -5.60 15.90 -17.41
N PHE A 43 -6.84 16.00 -17.88
CA PHE A 43 -7.77 17.05 -17.48
C PHE A 43 -8.07 17.01 -15.98
N ILE A 44 -8.38 15.83 -15.44
CA ILE A 44 -8.63 15.63 -14.00
C ILE A 44 -7.38 16.01 -13.20
N VAL A 45 -6.21 15.56 -13.63
CA VAL A 45 -4.93 15.90 -12.99
C VAL A 45 -4.70 17.40 -12.99
N MET A 46 -4.89 18.08 -14.12
CA MET A 46 -4.67 19.53 -14.23
C MET A 46 -5.63 20.32 -13.34
N LEU A 47 -6.88 19.87 -13.24
CA LEU A 47 -7.86 20.44 -12.31
C LEU A 47 -7.42 20.26 -10.85
N LEU A 48 -7.03 19.05 -10.46
CA LEU A 48 -6.58 18.78 -9.08
C LEU A 48 -5.29 19.53 -8.73
N VAL A 49 -4.37 19.64 -9.68
CA VAL A 49 -3.12 20.40 -9.52
C VAL A 49 -3.40 21.89 -9.39
N SER A 50 -4.27 22.47 -10.22
CA SER A 50 -4.60 23.89 -10.12
C SER A 50 -5.29 24.22 -8.79
N MET A 51 -6.22 23.36 -8.35
CA MET A 51 -6.84 23.48 -7.03
C MET A 51 -5.83 23.36 -5.89
N ALA A 52 -4.89 22.43 -5.99
CA ALA A 52 -3.84 22.25 -4.99
C ALA A 52 -2.86 23.43 -4.92
N CYS A 53 -2.48 24.01 -6.07
CA CYS A 53 -1.66 25.21 -6.09
C CYS A 53 -2.39 26.41 -5.45
N ALA A 54 -3.68 26.59 -5.75
CA ALA A 54 -4.50 27.64 -5.13
C ALA A 54 -4.67 27.40 -3.62
N ALA A 55 -4.85 26.14 -3.21
CA ALA A 55 -4.95 25.76 -1.80
C ALA A 55 -3.64 26.02 -1.07
N LEU A 56 -2.52 25.58 -1.64
CA LEU A 56 -1.18 25.77 -1.09
C LEU A 56 -0.85 27.25 -0.90
N HIS A 57 -1.09 28.07 -1.92
CA HIS A 57 -0.84 29.51 -1.85
C HIS A 57 -1.65 30.17 -0.71
N ARG A 58 -2.94 29.84 -0.59
CA ARG A 58 -3.79 30.36 0.48
C ARG A 58 -3.38 29.85 1.85
N THR A 59 -3.06 28.56 1.99
CA THR A 59 -2.61 27.96 3.25
C THR A 59 -1.31 28.60 3.74
N ILE A 60 -0.33 28.80 2.85
CA ILE A 60 0.94 29.44 3.23
C ILE A 60 0.69 30.85 3.74
N ASN A 61 -0.11 31.65 3.02
CA ASN A 61 -0.39 33.03 3.43
C ASN A 61 -1.20 33.11 4.73
N GLU A 62 -2.16 32.20 4.92
CA GLU A 62 -3.02 32.18 6.11
C GLU A 62 -2.27 31.74 7.38
N TYR A 63 -1.27 30.87 7.24
CA TYR A 63 -0.53 30.28 8.36
C TYR A 63 0.93 30.79 8.49
N ALA A 64 1.34 31.81 7.73
CA ALA A 64 2.69 32.38 7.80
C ALA A 64 2.98 33.03 9.17
N ASP A 65 2.10 33.94 9.60
CA ASP A 65 2.34 34.82 10.76
C ASP A 65 1.50 34.46 12.00
N VAL A 66 0.98 33.23 12.06
CA VAL A 66 0.18 32.75 13.18
C VAL A 66 1.02 32.08 14.26
N GLU A 67 0.41 31.88 15.43
CA GLU A 67 0.99 31.13 16.55
C GLU A 67 1.44 29.72 16.13
N PHE A 68 2.42 29.19 16.86
CA PHE A 68 3.08 27.92 16.54
C PHE A 68 2.11 26.75 16.29
N VAL A 69 1.07 26.58 17.12
CA VAL A 69 0.10 25.48 16.99
C VAL A 69 -0.69 25.59 15.68
N GLU A 70 -1.10 26.81 15.31
CA GLU A 70 -1.78 27.04 14.04
C GLU A 70 -0.81 26.86 12.88
N ARG A 71 0.45 27.29 13.00
CA ARG A 71 1.48 27.05 11.98
C ARG A 71 1.69 25.56 11.72
N VAL A 72 1.72 24.73 12.77
CA VAL A 72 1.78 23.25 12.62
C VAL A 72 0.55 22.71 11.90
N THR A 73 -0.62 23.30 12.12
CA THR A 73 -1.84 22.98 11.36
C THR A 73 -1.73 23.38 9.89
N GLY A 74 -1.11 24.53 9.60
CA GLY A 74 -0.74 24.92 8.24
C GLY A 74 0.16 23.88 7.58
N ILE A 75 1.23 23.42 8.26
CA ILE A 75 2.14 22.39 7.76
C ILE A 75 1.42 21.07 7.48
N PHE A 76 0.47 20.67 8.33
CA PHE A 76 -0.37 19.49 8.10
C PHE A 76 -1.16 19.60 6.80
N HIS A 77 -1.81 20.74 6.54
CA HIS A 77 -2.54 20.97 5.30
C HIS A 77 -1.61 21.01 4.08
N VAL A 78 -0.46 21.69 4.19
CA VAL A 78 0.56 21.75 3.12
C VAL A 78 1.04 20.34 2.75
N LEU A 79 1.31 19.47 3.73
CA LEU A 79 1.72 18.09 3.47
C LEU A 79 0.68 17.31 2.65
N ILE A 80 -0.60 17.50 2.95
CA ILE A 80 -1.72 16.88 2.23
C ILE A 80 -1.85 17.48 0.82
N GLU A 81 -1.78 18.81 0.70
CA GLU A 81 -1.92 19.53 -0.56
C GLU A 81 -0.77 19.21 -1.54
N ILE A 82 0.47 19.14 -1.06
CA ILE A 82 1.63 18.74 -1.88
C ILE A 82 1.48 17.29 -2.36
N SER A 83 0.84 16.42 -1.57
CA SER A 83 0.72 15.00 -1.91
C SER A 83 -0.01 14.74 -3.23
N ILE A 84 -0.96 15.61 -3.63
CA ILE A 84 -1.66 15.47 -4.92
C ILE A 84 -0.82 15.96 -6.09
N LEU A 85 0.00 17.01 -5.88
CA LEU A 85 0.81 17.62 -6.94
C LEU A 85 1.80 16.63 -7.54
N VAL A 86 2.29 15.73 -6.71
CA VAL A 86 3.26 14.71 -7.10
C VAL A 86 2.59 13.44 -7.66
N VAL A 87 1.28 13.23 -7.50
CA VAL A 87 0.57 12.03 -8.02
C VAL A 87 0.85 11.80 -9.50
N PRO A 88 0.70 12.79 -10.41
CA PRO A 88 0.93 12.57 -11.83
C PRO A 88 2.36 12.12 -12.12
N VAL A 89 3.34 12.77 -11.49
CA VAL A 89 4.77 12.48 -11.69
C VAL A 89 5.10 11.04 -11.29
N PHE A 90 4.68 10.60 -10.10
CA PHE A 90 4.99 9.26 -9.62
C PHE A 90 4.14 8.18 -10.30
N HIS A 91 2.84 8.41 -10.50
CA HIS A 91 1.93 7.40 -11.06
C HIS A 91 2.10 7.20 -12.57
N TRP A 92 2.37 8.25 -13.33
CA TRP A 92 2.48 8.14 -14.78
C TRP A 92 3.84 7.56 -15.18
N ARG A 93 4.92 7.93 -14.47
CA ARG A 93 6.23 7.28 -14.64
C ARG A 93 6.18 5.79 -14.29
N ALA A 94 5.42 5.42 -13.26
CA ALA A 94 5.25 4.03 -12.86
C ALA A 94 4.29 3.23 -13.75
N ALA A 95 3.50 3.87 -14.62
CA ALA A 95 2.39 3.22 -15.32
C ALA A 95 2.85 2.04 -16.19
N HIS A 96 4.01 2.17 -16.86
CA HIS A 96 4.59 1.10 -17.66
C HIS A 96 4.98 -0.11 -16.79
N ASN A 97 5.68 0.12 -15.68
CA ASN A 97 6.11 -0.94 -14.77
C ASN A 97 4.92 -1.64 -14.11
N LEU A 98 3.88 -0.87 -13.76
CA LEU A 98 2.63 -1.41 -13.23
C LEU A 98 1.88 -2.26 -14.27
N ALA A 99 1.89 -1.86 -15.54
CA ALA A 99 1.30 -2.66 -16.62
C ALA A 99 2.07 -3.98 -16.79
N SER A 100 3.41 -3.93 -16.81
CA SER A 100 4.26 -5.13 -16.82
C SER A 100 3.94 -6.06 -15.66
N TYR A 101 3.87 -5.52 -14.43
CA TYR A 101 3.51 -6.28 -13.24
C TYR A 101 2.18 -7.04 -13.38
N PHE A 102 1.15 -6.41 -13.94
CA PHE A 102 -0.13 -7.08 -14.17
C PHE A 102 -0.06 -8.15 -15.27
N ASN A 103 0.81 -7.96 -16.26
CA ASN A 103 1.07 -8.96 -17.30
C ASN A 103 1.83 -10.16 -16.73
N ASP A 104 2.83 -9.96 -15.87
CA ASP A 104 3.58 -11.04 -15.22
C ASP A 104 2.65 -11.95 -14.40
N TRP A 105 1.73 -11.35 -13.64
CA TRP A 105 0.68 -12.10 -12.95
C TRP A 105 -0.25 -12.87 -13.88
N ARG A 106 -0.48 -12.38 -15.09
CA ARG A 106 -1.28 -13.09 -16.09
C ARG A 106 -0.50 -14.27 -16.68
N HIS A 107 0.79 -14.09 -16.97
CA HIS A 107 1.64 -15.18 -17.43
C HIS A 107 1.71 -16.30 -16.38
N PHE A 108 1.87 -15.93 -15.11
CA PHE A 108 1.83 -16.88 -14.00
C PHE A 108 0.46 -17.59 -13.87
N GLU A 109 -0.65 -16.91 -14.14
CA GLU A 109 -1.99 -17.53 -14.13
C GLU A 109 -2.13 -18.65 -15.19
N VAL A 110 -1.45 -18.51 -16.33
CA VAL A 110 -1.38 -19.57 -17.36
C VAL A 110 -0.50 -20.72 -16.91
N GLU A 111 0.72 -20.42 -16.46
CA GLU A 111 1.68 -21.42 -15.96
C GLU A 111 1.10 -22.24 -14.79
N TRP A 112 0.40 -21.59 -13.86
CA TRP A 112 -0.28 -22.25 -12.75
C TRP A 112 -1.33 -23.26 -13.21
N ARG A 113 -2.10 -22.90 -14.24
CA ARG A 113 -3.14 -23.77 -14.79
C ARG A 113 -2.52 -24.99 -15.47
N GLU A 114 -1.41 -24.82 -16.17
CA GLU A 114 -0.65 -25.92 -16.76
C GLU A 114 -0.06 -26.85 -15.67
N LEU A 115 0.46 -26.28 -14.57
CA LEU A 115 1.07 -27.03 -13.48
C LEU A 115 0.07 -27.84 -12.65
N THR A 116 -1.06 -27.22 -12.29
CA THR A 116 -2.00 -27.79 -11.31
C THR A 116 -3.29 -28.33 -11.93
N GLY A 117 -3.57 -28.01 -13.20
CA GLY A 117 -4.86 -28.26 -13.84
C GLY A 117 -6.01 -27.43 -13.27
N THR A 118 -5.76 -26.58 -12.26
CA THR A 118 -6.78 -25.76 -11.60
C THR A 118 -6.62 -24.30 -12.00
N PRO A 119 -7.72 -23.55 -12.20
CA PRO A 119 -7.62 -22.12 -12.39
C PRO A 119 -7.02 -21.47 -11.13
N LEU A 120 -6.19 -20.44 -11.30
CA LEU A 120 -5.70 -19.63 -10.18
C LEU A 120 -6.83 -18.77 -9.58
N LEU A 121 -7.89 -18.53 -10.37
CA LEU A 121 -9.00 -17.65 -10.03
C LEU A 121 -9.68 -18.01 -8.68
N PRO A 122 -10.07 -19.26 -8.36
CA PRO A 122 -10.67 -19.66 -7.07
C PRO A 122 -9.79 -19.37 -5.85
N ILE A 123 -8.48 -19.60 -5.98
CA ILE A 123 -7.48 -19.33 -4.92
C ILE A 123 -7.39 -17.82 -4.66
N LEU A 124 -7.51 -17.03 -5.73
CA LEU A 124 -7.47 -15.58 -5.68
C LEU A 124 -8.85 -14.93 -5.42
N THR A 125 -9.97 -15.66 -5.64
CA THR A 125 -11.34 -15.11 -5.63
C THR A 125 -11.84 -14.85 -4.22
N GLY A 126 -11.36 -13.74 -3.66
CA GLY A 126 -12.23 -12.83 -2.96
C GLY A 126 -12.82 -11.80 -3.94
N VAL A 127 -13.45 -12.18 -5.07
CA VAL A 127 -14.01 -11.16 -6.00
C VAL A 127 -15.14 -10.36 -5.35
N ARG A 128 -15.89 -10.97 -4.41
CA ARG A 128 -16.76 -10.23 -3.48
C ARG A 128 -15.94 -9.31 -2.58
N THR A 129 -14.82 -9.78 -2.06
CA THR A 129 -13.92 -9.04 -1.17
C THR A 129 -13.41 -7.75 -1.81
N VAL A 130 -12.96 -7.73 -3.07
CA VAL A 130 -12.40 -6.49 -3.65
C VAL A 130 -13.46 -5.44 -4.00
N ARG A 131 -14.64 -5.86 -4.47
CA ARG A 131 -15.78 -4.93 -4.62
C ARG A 131 -16.20 -4.34 -3.29
N VAL A 132 -16.28 -5.17 -2.25
CA VAL A 132 -16.55 -4.71 -0.89
C VAL A 132 -15.48 -3.73 -0.43
N TRP A 133 -14.19 -4.02 -0.63
CA TRP A 133 -13.11 -3.08 -0.29
C TRP A 133 -13.23 -1.75 -1.03
N ALA A 134 -13.49 -1.76 -2.34
CA ALA A 134 -13.66 -0.52 -3.11
C ALA A 134 -14.85 0.30 -2.59
N SER A 135 -15.99 -0.35 -2.33
CA SER A 135 -17.17 0.31 -1.74
C SER A 135 -16.88 0.84 -0.34
N LEU A 136 -16.15 0.10 0.50
CA LEU A 136 -15.74 0.54 1.84
C LEU A 136 -14.76 1.72 1.77
N CYS A 137 -13.80 1.72 0.84
CA CYS A 137 -12.87 2.84 0.64
C CYS A 137 -13.63 4.11 0.25
N PHE A 138 -14.58 3.98 -0.68
CA PHE A 138 -15.41 5.10 -1.11
C PHE A 138 -16.33 5.60 0.01
N ALA A 139 -17.03 4.69 0.69
CA ALA A 139 -17.90 5.03 1.81
C ALA A 139 -17.13 5.70 2.96
N TYR A 140 -15.96 5.16 3.30
CA TYR A 140 -15.07 5.76 4.30
C TYR A 140 -14.63 7.18 3.90
N ALA A 141 -14.26 7.38 2.64
CA ALA A 141 -13.86 8.70 2.17
C ALA A 141 -15.01 9.71 2.24
N VAL A 142 -16.21 9.33 1.79
CA VAL A 142 -17.41 10.18 1.88
C VAL A 142 -17.78 10.49 3.34
N LEU A 143 -17.86 9.48 4.19
CA LEU A 143 -18.21 9.65 5.60
C LEU A 143 -17.19 10.50 6.35
N SER A 144 -15.90 10.35 6.05
CA SER A 144 -14.84 11.16 6.66
C SER A 144 -14.93 12.63 6.27
N ILE A 145 -15.26 12.92 5.01
CA ILE A 145 -15.48 14.29 4.53
C ILE A 145 -16.73 14.91 5.17
N ILE A 146 -17.83 14.16 5.22
CA ILE A 146 -19.07 14.61 5.87
C ILE A 146 -18.81 14.90 7.34
N SER A 147 -18.23 13.95 8.07
CA SER A 147 -17.87 14.10 9.49
C SER A 147 -16.96 15.31 9.71
N SER A 148 -15.90 15.46 8.91
CA SER A 148 -14.98 16.59 9.02
C SER A 148 -15.64 17.92 8.72
N SER A 149 -16.64 17.96 7.83
CA SER A 149 -17.38 19.18 7.50
C SER A 149 -18.27 19.66 8.65
N PHE A 150 -18.75 18.74 9.49
CA PHE A 150 -19.55 19.06 10.68
C PHE A 150 -18.70 19.31 11.92
N LEU A 151 -17.63 18.52 12.12
CA LEU A 151 -16.85 18.53 13.35
C LEU A 151 -15.63 19.46 13.28
N SER A 152 -14.99 19.61 12.12
CA SER A 152 -13.76 20.42 12.00
C SER A 152 -14.08 21.86 11.57
N PRO A 153 -13.77 22.87 12.40
CA PRO A 153 -13.98 24.27 12.03
C PRO A 153 -13.15 24.68 10.80
N ASP A 154 -11.96 24.09 10.63
CA ASP A 154 -11.06 24.38 9.51
C ASP A 154 -11.67 24.00 8.14
N LEU A 155 -12.29 22.82 8.05
CA LEU A 155 -12.93 22.37 6.81
C LEU A 155 -14.26 23.12 6.56
N LYS A 156 -14.97 23.49 7.62
CA LYS A 156 -16.18 24.32 7.52
C LYS A 156 -15.88 25.70 6.94
N ARG A 157 -14.73 26.30 7.26
CA ARG A 157 -14.29 27.58 6.65
C ARG A 157 -13.83 27.38 5.19
N ASN A 158 -13.22 26.24 4.89
CA ASN A 158 -12.59 25.96 3.60
C ASN A 158 -13.32 24.88 2.77
N GLN A 159 -14.66 24.98 2.68
CA GLN A 159 -15.47 23.99 1.96
C GLN A 159 -15.10 23.83 0.47
N TRP A 160 -14.55 24.87 -0.15
CA TRP A 160 -14.07 24.80 -1.54
C TRP A 160 -12.90 23.80 -1.72
N LYS A 161 -12.18 23.44 -0.65
CA LYS A 161 -11.12 22.41 -0.67
C LYS A 161 -11.66 20.97 -0.59
N THR A 162 -12.96 20.78 -0.37
CA THR A 162 -13.59 19.46 -0.24
C THR A 162 -13.25 18.47 -1.37
N PRO A 163 -13.36 18.81 -2.67
CA PRO A 163 -13.04 17.86 -3.74
C PRO A 163 -11.55 17.45 -3.74
N LEU A 164 -10.65 18.36 -3.35
CA LEU A 164 -9.23 18.07 -3.21
C LEU A 164 -8.97 17.07 -2.08
N TYR A 165 -9.55 17.30 -0.89
CA TYR A 165 -9.41 16.37 0.23
C TYR A 165 -10.06 15.02 -0.04
N MET A 166 -11.21 15.00 -0.73
CA MET A 166 -11.84 13.76 -1.15
C MET A 166 -10.93 12.98 -2.10
N ALA A 167 -10.29 13.65 -3.05
CA ALA A 167 -9.33 13.02 -3.96
C ALA A 167 -8.12 12.42 -3.23
N VAL A 168 -7.52 13.17 -2.29
CA VAL A 168 -6.36 12.68 -1.51
C VAL A 168 -6.75 11.49 -0.62
N LEU A 169 -7.91 11.57 0.06
CA LEU A 169 -8.37 10.51 0.94
C LEU A 169 -8.69 9.23 0.16
N LEU A 170 -9.43 9.36 -0.95
CA LEU A 170 -9.75 8.24 -1.82
C LEU A 170 -8.49 7.59 -2.39
N HIS A 171 -7.50 8.39 -2.78
CA HIS A 171 -6.20 7.91 -3.24
C HIS A 171 -5.47 7.12 -2.15
N THR A 172 -5.33 7.71 -0.96
CA THR A 172 -4.60 7.15 0.18
C THR A 172 -5.15 5.80 0.61
N VAL A 173 -6.48 5.72 0.79
CA VAL A 173 -7.16 4.52 1.27
C VAL A 173 -7.16 3.44 0.19
N SER A 174 -7.40 3.81 -1.08
CA SER A 174 -7.36 2.86 -2.19
C SER A 174 -5.95 2.28 -2.39
N MET A 175 -4.89 3.08 -2.22
CA MET A 175 -3.50 2.60 -2.28
C MET A 175 -3.19 1.60 -1.17
N ALA A 176 -3.55 1.90 0.08
CA ALA A 176 -3.31 1.01 1.21
C ALA A 176 -4.06 -0.31 1.07
N ALA A 177 -5.34 -0.26 0.65
CA ALA A 177 -6.15 -1.44 0.39
C ALA A 177 -5.56 -2.29 -0.75
N LEU A 178 -5.13 -1.63 -1.83
CA LEU A 178 -4.57 -2.32 -2.99
C LEU A 178 -3.22 -2.97 -2.68
N TRP A 179 -2.33 -2.27 -1.99
CA TRP A 179 -1.06 -2.84 -1.52
C TRP A 179 -1.28 -4.08 -0.65
N SER A 180 -2.15 -3.96 0.35
CA SER A 180 -2.45 -5.07 1.27
C SER A 180 -3.05 -6.26 0.52
N LEU A 181 -3.95 -6.00 -0.43
CA LEU A 181 -4.56 -7.04 -1.26
C LEU A 181 -3.52 -7.78 -2.10
N LEU A 182 -2.61 -7.06 -2.76
CA LEU A 182 -1.55 -7.66 -3.58
C LEU A 182 -0.65 -8.58 -2.76
N ASN A 183 -0.21 -8.12 -1.59
CA ASN A 183 0.60 -8.94 -0.68
C ASN A 183 -0.18 -10.16 -0.16
N CYS A 184 -1.46 -10.00 0.18
CA CYS A 184 -2.33 -11.12 0.54
C CYS A 184 -2.48 -12.15 -0.60
N GLN A 185 -2.49 -11.72 -1.86
CA GLN A 185 -2.53 -12.66 -2.99
C GLN A 185 -1.24 -13.45 -3.10
N VAL A 186 -0.07 -12.82 -2.93
CA VAL A 186 1.22 -13.53 -2.89
C VAL A 186 1.21 -14.59 -1.79
N ILE A 187 0.74 -14.25 -0.58
CA ILE A 187 0.59 -15.22 0.54
C ILE A 187 -0.28 -16.42 0.12
N ARG A 188 -1.42 -16.17 -0.52
CA ARG A 188 -2.35 -17.24 -0.94
C ARG A 188 -1.73 -18.14 -1.99
N VAL A 189 -1.04 -17.56 -2.98
CA VAL A 189 -0.36 -18.32 -4.03
C VAL A 189 0.79 -19.15 -3.45
N CYS A 190 1.64 -18.57 -2.60
CA CYS A 190 2.71 -19.31 -1.93
C CYS A 190 2.16 -20.46 -1.07
N ARG A 191 1.05 -20.24 -0.34
CA ARG A 191 0.39 -21.31 0.42
C ARG A 191 -0.20 -22.39 -0.46
N ALA A 192 -0.84 -22.01 -1.56
CA ALA A 192 -1.38 -22.98 -2.52
C ALA A 192 -0.26 -23.82 -3.12
N LEU A 193 0.84 -23.19 -3.56
CA LEU A 193 2.01 -23.88 -4.10
C LEU A 193 2.59 -24.86 -3.06
N ARG A 194 2.69 -24.42 -1.80
CA ARG A 194 3.13 -25.28 -0.68
C ARG A 194 2.20 -26.48 -0.49
N LEU A 195 0.88 -26.28 -0.43
CA LEU A 195 -0.09 -27.35 -0.22
C LEU A 195 -0.11 -28.36 -1.38
N HIS A 196 -0.03 -27.87 -2.62
CA HIS A 196 0.08 -28.73 -3.80
C HIS A 196 1.37 -29.55 -3.79
N LEU A 197 2.50 -28.91 -3.48
CA LEU A 197 3.79 -29.61 -3.33
C LEU A 197 3.72 -30.67 -2.22
N GLN A 198 3.17 -30.35 -1.05
CA GLN A 198 2.98 -31.30 0.04
C GLN A 198 2.10 -32.49 -0.34
N HIS A 199 1.03 -32.25 -1.11
CA HIS A 199 0.15 -33.30 -1.58
C HIS A 199 0.86 -34.25 -2.56
N GLU A 200 1.58 -33.68 -3.53
CA GLU A 200 2.38 -34.46 -4.48
C GLU A 200 3.48 -35.26 -3.78
N LEU A 201 4.18 -34.66 -2.81
CA LEU A 201 5.20 -35.31 -1.99
C LEU A 201 4.64 -36.49 -1.16
N LYS A 202 3.39 -36.41 -0.71
CA LYS A 202 2.72 -37.49 0.05
C LYS A 202 2.11 -38.57 -0.84
N SER A 203 1.83 -38.25 -2.11
CA SER A 203 1.30 -39.21 -3.07
C SER A 203 2.34 -40.31 -3.35
N ARG A 204 1.90 -41.57 -3.46
CA ARG A 204 2.81 -42.73 -3.67
C ARG A 204 3.44 -42.77 -5.08
N THR A 205 3.05 -41.87 -5.96
CA THR A 205 3.68 -41.65 -7.26
C THR A 205 5.06 -41.06 -7.06
N ALA A 206 6.10 -41.77 -7.52
CA ALA A 206 7.48 -41.31 -7.44
C ALA A 206 7.57 -39.88 -7.98
N LEU A 207 8.00 -38.97 -7.12
CA LEU A 207 8.12 -37.55 -7.45
C LEU A 207 9.21 -37.39 -8.52
N ASP A 208 8.79 -37.17 -9.76
CA ASP A 208 9.71 -37.02 -10.87
C ASP A 208 10.53 -35.73 -10.72
N VAL A 209 11.81 -35.79 -11.10
CA VAL A 209 12.75 -34.65 -11.10
C VAL A 209 12.15 -33.48 -11.87
N GLU A 210 11.49 -33.78 -12.99
CA GLU A 210 10.86 -32.78 -13.84
C GLU A 210 9.75 -32.02 -13.10
N ARG A 211 8.98 -32.69 -12.25
CA ARG A 211 7.88 -32.07 -11.51
C ARG A 211 8.38 -31.14 -10.40
N VAL A 212 9.43 -31.54 -9.68
CA VAL A 212 10.12 -30.66 -8.70
C VAL A 212 10.66 -29.41 -9.37
N LYS A 213 11.28 -29.58 -10.54
CA LYS A 213 11.80 -28.46 -11.32
C LYS A 213 10.71 -27.48 -11.71
N HIS A 214 9.54 -27.96 -12.14
CA HIS A 214 8.40 -27.11 -12.45
C HIS A 214 7.86 -26.35 -11.23
N TYR A 215 7.76 -26.99 -10.05
CA TYR A 215 7.39 -26.27 -8.81
C TYR A 215 8.43 -25.22 -8.39
N CYS A 216 9.71 -25.51 -8.61
CA CYS A 216 10.81 -24.56 -8.38
C CYS A 216 10.69 -23.35 -9.32
N LEU A 217 10.46 -23.57 -10.62
CA LEU A 217 10.25 -22.49 -11.60
C LEU A 217 9.01 -21.65 -11.26
N ALA A 218 7.89 -22.27 -10.91
CA ALA A 218 6.69 -21.57 -10.49
C ALA A 218 6.94 -20.71 -9.24
N TRP A 219 7.69 -21.20 -8.26
CA TRP A 219 8.08 -20.41 -7.10
C TRP A 219 8.99 -19.23 -7.47
N LEU A 220 9.99 -19.46 -8.33
CA LEU A 220 10.89 -18.42 -8.82
C LEU A 220 10.11 -17.32 -9.54
N HIS A 221 9.10 -17.66 -10.33
CA HIS A 221 8.24 -16.69 -11.00
C HIS A 221 7.41 -15.88 -9.99
N VAL A 222 6.77 -16.51 -8.99
CA VAL A 222 6.05 -15.78 -7.93
C VAL A 222 6.99 -14.85 -7.15
N ARG A 223 8.21 -15.31 -6.87
CA ARG A 223 9.25 -14.50 -6.23
C ARG A 223 9.63 -13.31 -7.08
N ASP A 224 9.80 -13.50 -8.38
CA ASP A 224 10.19 -12.43 -9.32
C ASP A 224 9.06 -11.41 -9.47
N ILE A 225 7.81 -11.86 -9.50
CA ILE A 225 6.63 -11.02 -9.39
C ILE A 225 6.64 -10.24 -8.07
N PHE A 226 6.88 -10.89 -6.93
CA PHE A 226 6.95 -10.21 -5.63
C PHE A 226 8.10 -9.18 -5.57
N ARG A 227 9.27 -9.50 -6.13
CA ARG A 227 10.41 -8.58 -6.24
C ARG A 227 10.11 -7.40 -7.16
N SER A 228 9.38 -7.62 -8.25
CA SER A 228 8.98 -6.55 -9.18
C SER A 228 8.02 -5.54 -8.52
N VAL A 229 7.40 -5.86 -7.38
CA VAL A 229 6.67 -4.88 -6.56
C VAL A 229 7.60 -3.73 -6.16
N LYS A 230 8.86 -4.01 -5.80
CA LYS A 230 9.82 -2.95 -5.43
C LYS A 230 10.03 -1.93 -6.56
N THR A 231 10.17 -2.38 -7.80
CA THR A 231 10.47 -1.51 -8.94
C THR A 231 9.22 -0.86 -9.52
N SER A 232 8.10 -1.59 -9.54
CA SER A 232 6.84 -1.14 -10.14
C SER A 232 6.02 -0.27 -9.20
N TRP A 233 6.08 -0.55 -7.89
CA TRP A 233 5.31 0.16 -6.86
C TRP A 233 6.16 1.06 -5.97
N GLY A 234 7.49 0.92 -6.00
CA GLY A 234 8.43 1.68 -5.17
C GLY A 234 8.21 3.19 -5.21
N SER A 235 8.10 3.73 -6.43
CA SER A 235 7.87 5.16 -6.66
C SER A 235 6.51 5.62 -6.10
N VAL A 236 5.44 4.87 -6.36
CA VAL A 236 4.08 5.19 -5.90
C VAL A 236 3.96 5.12 -4.38
N MET A 237 4.55 4.09 -3.76
CA MET A 237 4.47 3.85 -2.33
C MET A 237 5.42 4.74 -1.53
N SER A 238 6.57 5.15 -2.08
CA SER A 238 7.50 6.05 -1.39
C SER A 238 6.82 7.34 -0.92
N ARG A 239 5.99 7.96 -1.78
CA ARG A 239 5.17 9.12 -1.42
C ARG A 239 4.19 8.80 -0.29
N TRP A 240 3.51 7.65 -0.37
CA TRP A 240 2.55 7.22 0.64
C TRP A 240 3.22 7.09 2.03
N PHE A 241 4.43 6.52 2.07
CA PHE A 241 5.23 6.37 3.29
C PHE A 241 5.79 7.68 3.85
N ILE A 242 5.74 8.79 3.12
CA ILE A 242 6.07 10.13 3.65
C ILE A 242 4.80 10.79 4.18
N VAL A 243 3.76 10.82 3.35
CA VAL A 243 2.54 11.60 3.61
C VAL A 243 1.70 11.00 4.73
N VAL A 244 1.50 9.69 4.76
CA VAL A 244 0.60 9.05 5.74
C VAL A 244 1.20 9.03 7.15
N PRO A 245 2.44 8.58 7.36
CA PRO A 245 3.09 8.72 8.67
C PRO A 245 3.24 10.17 9.12
N GLY A 246 3.67 11.07 8.23
CA GLY A 246 3.85 12.48 8.55
C GLY A 246 2.54 13.15 8.97
N SER A 247 1.45 12.90 8.24
CA SER A 247 0.13 13.41 8.60
C SER A 247 -0.40 12.80 9.89
N ALA A 248 -0.09 11.53 10.20
CA ALA A 248 -0.46 10.91 11.48
C ALA A 248 0.22 11.64 12.66
N LEU A 249 1.53 11.91 12.56
CA LEU A 249 2.29 12.61 13.59
C LEU A 249 1.82 14.05 13.80
N LEU A 250 1.62 14.80 12.71
CA LEU A 250 1.12 16.18 12.78
C LEU A 250 -0.31 16.23 13.34
N ALA A 251 -1.19 15.33 12.91
CA ALA A 251 -2.55 15.24 13.43
C ALA A 251 -2.58 14.90 14.93
N LEU A 252 -1.68 14.03 15.39
CA LEU A 252 -1.53 13.72 16.81
C LEU A 252 -1.13 14.98 17.61
N PHE A 253 -0.12 15.71 17.13
CA PHE A 253 0.31 16.96 17.75
C PHE A 253 -0.85 17.96 17.85
N ILE A 254 -1.57 18.18 16.74
CA ILE A 254 -2.70 19.12 16.68
C ILE A 254 -3.81 18.68 17.63
N SER A 255 -4.09 17.38 17.73
CA SER A 255 -5.07 16.83 18.66
C SER A 255 -4.74 17.15 20.12
N PHE A 256 -3.49 16.95 20.53
CA PHE A 256 -3.05 17.24 21.90
C PHE A 256 -3.07 18.75 22.18
N ALA A 257 -2.61 19.57 21.25
CA ALA A 257 -2.66 21.02 21.41
C ALA A 257 -4.13 21.52 21.52
N ALA A 258 -5.03 20.99 20.69
CA ALA A 258 -6.45 21.29 20.76
C ALA A 258 -7.08 20.83 22.09
N LEU A 259 -6.66 19.67 22.61
CA LEU A 259 -7.15 19.14 23.89
C LEU A 259 -6.75 20.05 25.07
N ILE A 260 -5.50 20.51 25.09
CA ILE A 260 -5.00 21.43 26.13
C ILE A 260 -5.76 22.76 26.09
N ASN A 261 -6.11 23.24 24.90
CA ASN A 261 -6.83 24.50 24.71
C ASN A 261 -8.36 24.36 24.83
N GLY A 262 -8.89 23.18 25.20
CA GLY A 262 -10.33 22.95 25.37
C GLY A 262 -11.15 22.83 24.07
N HIS A 263 -10.50 22.69 22.92
CA HIS A 263 -11.14 22.59 21.60
C HIS A 263 -11.55 21.15 21.24
N TYR A 264 -12.48 20.58 21.99
CA TYR A 264 -12.88 19.16 21.90
C TYR A 264 -13.25 18.67 20.49
N ARG A 265 -13.95 19.50 19.69
CA ARG A 265 -14.35 19.09 18.32
C ARG A 265 -13.14 18.85 17.42
N ARG A 266 -12.15 19.75 17.45
CA ARG A 266 -10.90 19.63 16.68
C ARG A 266 -10.04 18.48 17.20
N THR A 267 -10.03 18.23 18.51
CA THR A 267 -9.36 17.08 19.10
C THR A 267 -9.90 15.76 18.53
N ILE A 268 -11.22 15.57 18.53
CA ILE A 268 -11.82 14.30 18.08
C ILE A 268 -11.48 14.01 16.62
N THR A 269 -11.59 15.01 15.73
CA THR A 269 -11.34 14.81 14.30
C THR A 269 -9.87 14.53 14.00
N THR A 270 -8.96 15.30 14.60
CA THR A 270 -7.51 15.14 14.36
C THR A 270 -6.96 13.87 15.03
N LEU A 271 -7.50 13.47 16.19
CA LEU A 271 -7.17 12.19 16.81
C LEU A 271 -7.61 11.01 15.94
N PHE A 272 -8.82 11.06 15.41
CA PHE A 272 -9.34 10.02 14.50
C PHE A 272 -8.46 9.88 13.25
N VAL A 273 -8.05 11.00 12.63
CA VAL A 273 -7.12 11.00 11.50
C VAL A 273 -5.77 10.38 11.88
N SER A 274 -5.21 10.76 13.03
CA SER A 274 -3.94 10.21 13.51
C SER A 274 -4.00 8.69 13.69
N ILE A 275 -5.01 8.19 14.41
CA ILE A 275 -5.17 6.76 14.69
C ILE A 275 -5.38 5.98 13.37
N THR A 276 -6.21 6.51 12.48
CA THR A 276 -6.51 5.82 11.22
C THR A 276 -5.28 5.75 10.31
N ASN A 277 -4.51 6.84 10.19
CA ASN A 277 -3.28 6.85 9.41
C ASN A 277 -2.22 5.92 10.02
N ALA A 278 -2.08 5.89 11.34
CA ALA A 278 -1.20 4.93 12.03
C ALA A 278 -1.62 3.48 11.75
N ALA A 279 -2.92 3.18 11.82
CA ALA A 279 -3.45 1.85 11.54
C ALA A 279 -3.17 1.42 10.09
N TYR A 280 -3.30 2.34 9.11
CA TYR A 280 -2.95 2.04 7.73
C TYR A 280 -1.46 1.71 7.56
N VAL A 281 -0.58 2.43 8.24
CA VAL A 281 0.87 2.14 8.19
C VAL A 281 1.16 0.74 8.73
N VAL A 282 0.57 0.39 9.87
CA VAL A 282 0.70 -0.95 10.46
C VAL A 282 0.19 -2.01 9.49
N LEU A 283 -0.99 -1.83 8.90
CA LEU A 283 -1.57 -2.78 7.94
C LEU A 283 -0.67 -3.00 6.72
N VAL A 284 -0.17 -1.91 6.13
CA VAL A 284 0.68 -1.94 4.92
C VAL A 284 2.01 -2.63 5.20
N CYS A 285 2.64 -2.36 6.35
CA CYS A 285 3.92 -2.98 6.71
C CYS A 285 3.75 -4.45 7.12
N LEU A 286 2.70 -4.77 7.89
CA LEU A 286 2.44 -6.14 8.33
C LEU A 286 2.09 -7.06 7.17
N SER A 287 1.30 -6.58 6.20
CA SER A 287 0.97 -7.35 4.99
C SER A 287 2.20 -7.64 4.13
N ALA A 288 3.11 -6.67 3.97
CA ALA A 288 4.37 -6.85 3.26
C ALA A 288 5.28 -7.89 3.95
N GLU A 289 5.46 -7.79 5.26
CA GLU A 289 6.28 -8.73 6.04
C GLU A 289 5.68 -10.15 6.05
N ALA A 290 4.36 -10.26 6.15
CA ALA A 290 3.67 -11.54 6.08
C ALA A 290 3.88 -12.22 4.71
N ALA A 291 3.85 -11.46 3.62
CA ALA A 291 4.11 -11.96 2.27
C ALA A 291 5.56 -12.43 2.11
N GLU A 292 6.52 -11.65 2.59
CA GLU A 292 7.94 -12.03 2.61
C GLU A 292 8.16 -13.34 3.38
N LYS A 293 7.64 -13.43 4.61
CA LYS A 293 7.77 -14.63 5.45
C LYS A 293 7.15 -15.86 4.82
N GLU A 294 5.98 -15.75 4.20
CA GLU A 294 5.32 -16.91 3.58
C GLU A 294 6.04 -17.36 2.30
N CYS A 295 6.48 -16.42 1.46
CA CYS A 295 7.22 -16.71 0.23
C CYS A 295 8.55 -17.41 0.53
N TRP A 296 9.22 -17.02 1.61
CA TRP A 296 10.50 -17.58 2.03
C TRP A 296 10.40 -18.84 2.88
N ARG A 297 9.71 -18.74 4.03
CA ARG A 297 9.75 -19.77 5.08
C ARG A 297 8.87 -20.96 4.75
N GLY A 298 7.74 -20.72 4.07
CA GLY A 298 6.72 -21.74 3.84
C GLY A 298 7.23 -22.93 3.03
N ILE A 299 7.89 -22.66 1.91
CA ILE A 299 8.36 -23.72 1.00
C ILE A 299 9.66 -24.34 1.49
N ARG A 300 10.56 -23.55 2.09
CA ARG A 300 11.80 -24.05 2.68
C ARG A 300 11.54 -25.11 3.76
N LEU A 301 10.59 -24.87 4.67
CA LEU A 301 10.27 -25.82 5.74
C LEU A 301 9.72 -27.14 5.18
N GLU A 302 8.89 -27.10 4.14
CA GLU A 302 8.35 -28.33 3.56
C GLU A 302 9.38 -29.16 2.81
N LEU A 303 10.29 -28.51 2.08
CA LEU A 303 11.38 -29.21 1.40
C LEU A 303 12.37 -29.84 2.38
N LEU A 304 12.64 -29.18 3.52
CA LEU A 304 13.52 -29.71 4.57
C LEU A 304 12.89 -30.86 5.37
N ASN A 305 11.57 -30.84 5.56
CA ASN A 305 10.86 -31.84 6.35
C ASN A 305 10.55 -33.12 5.55
N HIS A 306 10.84 -33.16 4.25
CA HIS A 306 10.54 -34.34 3.44
C HIS A 306 11.56 -35.46 3.66
N PRO A 307 11.12 -36.71 3.92
CA PRO A 307 12.03 -37.84 4.09
C PRO A 307 12.84 -38.12 2.81
N VAL A 308 14.15 -37.97 2.91
CA VAL A 308 15.12 -38.18 1.81
C VAL A 308 15.14 -39.64 1.32
N HIS A 309 14.82 -40.61 2.19
CA HIS A 309 14.90 -42.05 1.91
C HIS A 309 13.88 -42.57 0.88
N LYS A 310 12.91 -41.76 0.44
CA LYS A 310 11.86 -42.17 -0.52
C LYS A 310 12.07 -41.59 -1.93
N ILE A 311 13.18 -40.89 -2.15
CA ILE A 311 13.39 -40.06 -3.33
C ILE A 311 14.66 -40.52 -4.06
N SER A 312 14.69 -40.40 -5.40
CA SER A 312 15.89 -40.65 -6.20
C SER A 312 17.01 -39.64 -5.92
N ASP A 313 18.28 -40.05 -6.01
CA ASP A 313 19.43 -39.16 -5.78
C ASP A 313 19.42 -37.91 -6.68
N ARG A 314 18.89 -38.02 -7.90
CA ARG A 314 18.74 -36.90 -8.83
C ARG A 314 17.74 -35.86 -8.32
N THR A 315 16.61 -36.31 -7.78
CA THR A 315 15.58 -35.42 -7.22
C THR A 315 16.08 -34.77 -5.92
N VAL A 316 16.85 -35.50 -5.09
CA VAL A 316 17.51 -34.93 -3.89
C VAL A 316 18.48 -33.82 -4.27
N THR A 317 19.28 -34.02 -5.32
CA THR A 317 20.20 -33.01 -5.83
C THR A 317 19.47 -31.74 -6.30
N GLU A 318 18.34 -31.88 -7.00
CA GLU A 318 17.51 -30.74 -7.42
C GLU A 318 16.88 -30.00 -6.23
N ILE A 319 16.43 -30.72 -5.19
CA ILE A 319 15.93 -30.12 -3.95
C ILE A 319 17.05 -29.32 -3.25
N PHE A 320 18.27 -29.84 -3.20
CA PHE A 320 19.42 -29.11 -2.65
C PHE A 320 19.75 -27.86 -3.48
N HIS A 321 19.73 -27.95 -4.81
CA HIS A 321 19.88 -26.78 -5.68
C HIS A 321 18.78 -25.74 -5.42
N PHE A 322 17.55 -26.18 -5.22
CA PHE A 322 16.43 -25.30 -4.92
C PHE A 322 16.59 -24.63 -3.55
N LEU A 323 16.94 -25.39 -2.50
CA LEU A 323 17.20 -24.85 -1.16
C LEU A 323 18.36 -23.86 -1.14
N ARG A 324 19.42 -24.11 -1.91
CA ARG A 324 20.56 -23.19 -2.05
C ARG A 324 20.16 -21.90 -2.77
N ARG A 325 19.33 -22.00 -3.82
CA ARG A 325 18.76 -20.82 -4.51
C ARG A 325 17.87 -20.01 -3.60
N ILE A 326 17.06 -20.66 -2.76
CA ILE A 326 16.31 -19.98 -1.70
C ILE A 326 17.34 -19.27 -0.81
N GLN A 327 18.22 -20.00 -0.12
CA GLN A 327 19.14 -19.43 0.89
C GLN A 327 19.99 -18.23 0.44
N ASN A 328 20.42 -18.18 -0.82
CA ASN A 328 21.26 -17.11 -1.35
C ASN A 328 20.49 -15.81 -1.66
N ASP A 329 19.16 -15.83 -1.68
CA ASP A 329 18.31 -14.77 -2.19
C ASP A 329 17.51 -14.07 -1.07
N ASP A 330 17.99 -12.94 -0.55
CA ASP A 330 17.23 -12.15 0.44
C ASP A 330 16.00 -11.52 -0.24
N VAL A 331 14.79 -11.94 0.11
CA VAL A 331 13.52 -11.46 -0.49
C VAL A 331 12.98 -10.27 0.30
N LYS A 332 13.82 -9.27 0.59
CA LYS A 332 13.39 -8.05 1.28
C LYS A 332 12.78 -7.06 0.31
N ILE A 333 11.64 -6.46 0.68
CA ILE A 333 11.06 -5.34 -0.08
C ILE A 333 11.83 -4.06 0.25
N HIS A 334 12.71 -3.64 -0.66
CA HIS A 334 13.36 -2.32 -0.60
C HIS A 334 12.63 -1.35 -1.54
N LEU A 335 11.99 -0.30 -1.05
CA LEU A 335 11.44 0.76 -1.91
C LEU A 335 12.57 1.70 -2.37
N ASN A 336 12.76 1.81 -3.69
CA ASN A 336 13.77 2.65 -4.34
C ASN A 336 15.21 2.50 -3.77
N GLY A 337 15.55 1.33 -3.21
CA GLY A 337 16.88 1.04 -2.66
C GLY A 337 17.11 1.51 -1.21
N ASN A 338 16.30 2.44 -0.68
CA ASN A 338 16.61 3.12 0.58
C ASN A 338 15.70 2.74 1.76
N LEU A 339 14.46 2.30 1.52
CA LEU A 339 13.52 1.96 2.59
C LEU A 339 13.16 0.48 2.58
N VAL A 340 13.56 -0.26 3.61
CA VAL A 340 13.08 -1.63 3.83
C VAL A 340 11.70 -1.56 4.49
N VAL A 341 10.68 -2.08 3.82
CA VAL A 341 9.34 -2.17 4.40
C VAL A 341 9.31 -3.36 5.36
N ASN A 342 9.45 -3.11 6.65
CA ASN A 342 9.41 -4.13 7.70
C ASN A 342 8.62 -3.64 8.92
N ASN A 343 8.36 -4.52 9.90
CA ASN A 343 7.73 -4.14 11.17
C ASN A 343 8.52 -3.12 12.00
N SER A 344 9.79 -2.85 11.67
CA SER A 344 10.54 -1.80 12.37
C SER A 344 10.03 -0.39 12.03
N LEU A 345 9.46 -0.19 10.83
CA LEU A 345 8.96 1.12 10.39
C LEU A 345 7.72 1.57 11.20
N PRO A 346 6.66 0.76 11.38
CA PRO A 346 5.57 1.09 12.30
C PRO A 346 6.05 1.31 13.73
N VAL A 347 6.99 0.49 14.23
CA VAL A 347 7.55 0.64 15.58
C VAL A 347 8.28 1.98 15.73
N ALA A 348 9.04 2.40 14.72
CA ALA A 348 9.71 3.70 14.71
C ALA A 348 8.70 4.86 14.75
N ILE A 349 7.61 4.76 13.99
CA ILE A 349 6.55 5.77 13.97
C ILE A 349 5.83 5.83 15.32
N ILE A 350 5.50 4.69 15.93
CA ILE A 350 4.90 4.64 17.27
C ILE A 350 5.84 5.27 18.31
N LYS A 351 7.14 4.95 18.28
CA LYS A 351 8.14 5.57 19.15
C LYS A 351 8.12 7.10 18.99
N LEU A 352 8.14 7.58 17.75
CA LEU A 352 8.11 9.01 17.46
C LEU A 352 6.81 9.68 17.96
N MET A 353 5.65 9.03 17.77
CA MET A 353 4.38 9.47 18.33
C MET A 353 4.44 9.62 19.85
N VAL A 354 4.93 8.58 20.54
CA VAL A 354 5.08 8.60 22.01
C VAL A 354 6.04 9.71 22.45
N THR A 355 7.18 9.88 21.78
CA THR A 355 8.12 10.98 22.07
C THR A 355 7.43 12.34 21.97
N TRP A 356 6.67 12.59 20.90
CA TRP A 356 5.93 13.85 20.75
C TRP A 356 4.85 14.06 21.82
N ILE A 357 4.14 13.00 22.21
CA ILE A 357 3.17 13.05 23.31
C ILE A 357 3.86 13.47 24.61
N VAL A 358 4.99 12.85 24.94
CA VAL A 358 5.75 13.15 26.16
C VAL A 358 6.22 14.60 26.16
N VAL A 359 6.81 15.06 25.06
CA VAL A 359 7.29 16.44 24.92
C VAL A 359 6.14 17.44 25.08
N LEU A 360 5.00 17.20 24.45
CA LEU A 360 3.82 18.06 24.58
C LEU A 360 3.25 18.07 26.00
N ALA A 361 3.19 16.91 26.66
CA ALA A 361 2.74 16.80 28.03
C ALA A 361 3.65 17.59 28.97
N GLN A 362 4.98 17.55 28.76
CA GLN A 362 5.94 18.34 29.53
C GLN A 362 5.72 19.85 29.36
N PHE A 363 5.51 20.32 28.13
CA PHE A 363 5.17 21.74 27.89
C PHE A 363 3.85 22.16 28.53
N ALA A 364 2.85 21.27 28.56
CA ALA A 364 1.56 21.54 29.21
C ALA A 364 1.69 21.64 30.74
N LEU A 365 2.45 20.72 31.34
CA LEU A 365 2.71 20.70 32.78
C LEU A 365 3.55 21.91 33.22
N SER A 366 4.59 22.25 32.46
CA SER A 366 5.43 23.42 32.73
C SER A 366 4.63 24.73 32.68
N ARG A 367 3.72 24.89 31.71
CA ARG A 367 2.80 26.04 31.66
C ARG A 367 1.86 26.10 32.86
N LYS A 368 1.33 24.96 33.33
CA LYS A 368 0.49 24.92 34.53
C LYS A 368 1.25 25.32 35.79
N GLN A 369 2.52 24.94 35.92
CA GLN A 369 3.36 25.33 37.06
C GLN A 369 3.64 26.84 37.10
N MET A 370 3.79 27.50 35.94
CA MET A 370 3.99 28.96 35.87
C MET A 370 2.73 29.79 36.19
N ASN A 371 1.52 29.23 36.07
CA ASN A 371 0.27 29.93 36.39
C ASN A 371 -0.18 29.75 37.85
N ILE A 372 0.58 29.03 38.69
CA ILE A 372 0.27 28.75 40.10
C ILE A 372 1.27 29.45 41.05
N GLY A 373 2.27 30.16 40.52
CA GLY A 373 3.12 31.10 41.25
C GLY A 373 2.68 32.53 41.01
#